data_AF-A0A7J5WT58-F1
#
_entry.id   AF-A0A7J5WT58-F1
#
_cell.length_a   1.000
_cell.length_b   1.000
_cell.length_c   1.000
_cell.angle_alpha   90.00
_cell.angle_beta   90.00
_cell.angle_gamma   90.00
#
_symmetry.space_group_name_H-M   'P 1'
#
loop_
_entity.id
_entity.type
_entity.pdbx_description
1 polymer ?
#
loop_
_entity_poly.entity_id
_entity_poly.type
_entity_poly.pdbx_seq_one_letter_code
_entity_poly.pdbx_strand_id
1 'polypeptide(L)'
;MDVGVLLVFQNYHENVSDEEVFLRDLELGVLAEKAGFDSVWSAEHHFDDYSMCPDNFAILSYLAGRTSKVKLGIGATILPWNDPLRVVEKAIMLDQMSGGRVLLGMGRGLAKMEYEAFGIPMDEARPRFNEAAEMVLRGLRTGVVSGDGPMYPQKEIALRPAPNPNTSWDGRLFAAAMSPDSVPVVADLGVQMMTFMQFPFEQHAEAINGWKQMFRDAQGTEPGPPVIQDFVICHEDEEEARRLAYEHINRSSCRSSSTTTSPASTGVRPRATRPTRRART
;
A
#
# COMPACT_ATOMS: atom_id res chain seq x y z
N MET A 1 18.81 9.81 -5.35
CA MET A 1 17.95 9.05 -4.42
C MET A 1 16.60 9.71 -4.53
N ASP A 2 15.59 8.97 -4.98
CA ASP A 2 14.23 9.49 -5.14
C ASP A 2 13.54 9.47 -3.77
N VAL A 3 12.92 10.57 -3.37
CA VAL A 3 12.19 10.70 -2.10
C VAL A 3 10.73 11.02 -2.40
N GLY A 4 9.82 10.24 -1.80
CA GLY A 4 8.38 10.40 -1.96
C GLY A 4 7.64 10.64 -0.66
N VAL A 5 6.43 11.17 -0.76
CA VAL A 5 5.48 11.26 0.35
C VAL A 5 4.32 10.31 0.09
N LEU A 6 3.95 9.50 1.07
CA LEU A 6 2.75 8.66 1.02
C LEU A 6 1.60 9.36 1.76
N LEU A 7 0.50 9.57 1.05
CA LEU A 7 -0.74 10.04 1.62
C LEU A 7 -1.56 8.84 2.10
N VAL A 8 -1.90 8.87 3.40
CA VAL A 8 -2.65 7.80 4.07
C VAL A 8 -4.05 8.25 4.51
N PHE A 9 -4.37 9.55 4.50
CA PHE A 9 -5.72 10.06 4.80
C PHE A 9 -6.24 9.53 6.14
N GLN A 10 -5.40 9.62 7.16
CA GLN A 10 -5.67 9.10 8.50
C GLN A 10 -6.47 10.13 9.31
N ASN A 11 -7.58 9.71 9.93
CA ASN A 11 -8.41 10.60 10.75
C ASN A 11 -8.68 10.01 12.14
N TYR A 12 -7.82 10.31 13.11
CA TYR A 12 -8.01 9.94 14.51
C TYR A 12 -8.60 11.03 15.40
N HIS A 13 -9.02 12.14 14.79
CA HIS A 13 -9.43 13.34 15.49
C HIS A 13 -10.94 13.37 15.65
N GLU A 14 -11.43 13.36 16.89
CA GLU A 14 -12.87 13.36 17.19
C GLU A 14 -13.59 14.63 16.69
N ASN A 15 -12.85 15.73 16.51
CA ASN A 15 -13.39 17.05 16.15
C ASN A 15 -13.01 17.50 14.74
N VAL A 16 -12.45 16.61 13.90
CA VAL A 16 -12.11 16.92 12.50
C VAL A 16 -12.90 15.98 11.60
N SER A 17 -13.64 16.55 10.66
CA SER A 17 -14.41 15.75 9.70
C SER A 17 -13.50 15.03 8.71
N ASP A 18 -13.96 13.90 8.18
CA ASP A 18 -13.25 13.17 7.12
C ASP A 18 -13.02 14.05 5.89
N GLU A 19 -13.98 14.90 5.53
CA GLU A 19 -13.84 15.87 4.44
C GLU A 19 -12.66 16.82 4.68
N GLU A 20 -12.53 17.35 5.89
CA GLU A 20 -11.45 18.28 6.24
C GLU A 20 -10.07 17.62 6.18
N VAL A 21 -9.93 16.39 6.69
CA VAL A 21 -8.69 15.61 6.56
C VAL A 21 -8.40 15.33 5.08
N PHE A 22 -9.42 14.92 4.32
CA PHE A 22 -9.25 14.53 2.93
C PHE A 22 -8.78 15.70 2.06
N LEU A 23 -9.39 16.87 2.22
CA LEU A 23 -8.99 18.07 1.49
C LEU A 23 -7.59 18.56 1.88
N ARG A 24 -7.21 18.45 3.16
CA ARG A 24 -5.86 18.78 3.63
C ARG A 24 -4.80 17.84 3.06
N ASP A 25 -5.04 16.54 3.06
CA ASP A 25 -4.10 15.55 2.52
C ASP A 25 -3.93 15.69 0.99
N LEU A 26 -5.00 16.03 0.27
CA LEU A 26 -4.89 16.39 -1.15
C LEU A 26 -4.02 17.64 -1.36
N GLU A 27 -4.14 18.65 -0.50
CA GLU A 27 -3.29 19.83 -0.55
C GLU A 27 -1.82 19.50 -0.24
N LEU A 28 -1.56 18.61 0.74
CA LEU A 28 -0.21 18.09 1.00
C LEU A 28 0.38 17.42 -0.23
N GLY A 29 -0.41 16.62 -0.97
CA GLY A 29 0.02 16.03 -2.24
C GLY A 29 0.42 17.06 -3.30
N VAL A 30 -0.31 18.19 -3.39
CA VAL A 30 0.05 19.28 -4.31
C VAL A 30 1.29 20.04 -3.82
N LEU A 31 1.42 20.24 -2.50
CA LEU A 31 2.56 20.92 -1.89
C LEU A 31 3.85 20.11 -2.02
N ALA A 32 3.78 18.79 -2.06
CA ALA A 32 4.93 17.90 -2.21
C ALA A 32 5.78 18.23 -3.45
N GLU A 33 5.14 18.53 -4.60
CA GLU A 33 5.87 18.97 -5.81
C GLU A 33 6.63 20.28 -5.57
N LYS A 34 6.02 21.24 -4.86
CA LYS A 34 6.64 22.53 -4.54
C LYS A 34 7.78 22.39 -3.53
N ALA A 35 7.66 21.43 -2.61
CA ALA A 35 8.66 21.10 -1.61
C ALA A 35 9.83 20.29 -2.19
N GLY A 36 9.75 19.84 -3.45
CA GLY A 36 10.84 19.16 -4.14
C GLY A 36 10.85 17.64 -3.98
N PHE A 37 9.74 17.02 -3.57
CA PHE A 37 9.60 15.55 -3.59
C PHE A 37 9.56 15.02 -5.02
N ASP A 38 10.15 13.85 -5.24
CA ASP A 38 10.18 13.18 -6.55
C ASP A 38 8.88 12.45 -6.86
N SER A 39 8.13 12.05 -5.83
CA SER A 39 6.89 11.28 -5.97
C SER A 39 5.86 11.56 -4.86
N VAL A 40 4.59 11.47 -5.20
CA VAL A 40 3.48 11.42 -4.25
C VAL A 40 2.79 10.08 -4.41
N TRP A 41 2.58 9.39 -3.29
CA TRP A 41 1.99 8.08 -3.25
C TRP A 41 0.62 8.10 -2.57
N SER A 42 -0.28 7.19 -2.95
CA SER A 42 -1.54 6.93 -2.24
C SER A 42 -1.60 5.46 -1.82
N ALA A 43 -1.98 5.22 -0.56
CA ALA A 43 -2.30 3.88 -0.05
C ALA A 43 -3.67 3.39 -0.58
N GLU A 44 -4.00 2.13 -0.32
CA GLU A 44 -5.35 1.57 -0.51
C GLU A 44 -5.81 0.90 0.78
N HIS A 45 -6.85 1.45 1.38
CA HIS A 45 -7.42 0.98 2.64
C HIS A 45 -8.90 1.31 2.73
N HIS A 46 -9.62 0.52 3.52
CA HIS A 46 -11.08 0.57 3.58
C HIS A 46 -11.61 0.46 5.01
N PHE A 47 -12.75 1.11 5.24
CA PHE A 47 -13.66 0.90 6.38
C PHE A 47 -13.17 1.30 7.78
N ASP A 48 -12.00 1.92 7.92
CA ASP A 48 -11.41 2.22 9.24
C ASP A 48 -10.78 3.62 9.28
N ASP A 49 -10.57 4.14 10.49
CA ASP A 49 -10.07 5.48 10.77
C ASP A 49 -8.56 5.63 10.54
N TYR A 50 -7.84 4.51 10.42
CA TYR A 50 -6.40 4.52 10.17
C TYR A 50 -6.02 4.95 8.74
N SER A 51 -6.91 4.82 7.77
CA SER A 51 -6.71 5.30 6.40
C SER A 51 -8.00 5.33 5.59
N MET A 52 -8.33 6.50 5.02
CA MET A 52 -9.52 6.73 4.20
C MET A 52 -9.19 6.80 2.70
N CYS A 53 -8.49 5.78 2.18
CA CYS A 53 -8.02 5.73 0.79
C CYS A 53 -8.64 4.58 -0.02
N PRO A 54 -9.96 4.57 -0.28
CA PRO A 54 -10.59 3.41 -0.91
C PRO A 54 -10.32 3.28 -2.41
N ASP A 55 -9.89 4.35 -3.10
CA ASP A 55 -9.49 4.30 -4.51
C ASP A 55 -8.28 5.24 -4.76
N ASN A 56 -7.08 4.63 -4.74
CA ASN A 56 -5.81 5.31 -4.99
C ASN A 56 -5.71 5.90 -6.40
N PHE A 57 -6.31 5.29 -7.43
CA PHE A 57 -6.31 5.82 -8.79
C PHE A 57 -7.12 7.12 -8.88
N ALA A 58 -8.26 7.20 -8.19
CA ALA A 58 -9.07 8.42 -8.15
C ALA A 58 -8.31 9.59 -7.50
N ILE A 59 -7.68 9.34 -6.35
CA ILE A 59 -6.85 10.32 -5.64
C ILE A 59 -5.69 10.78 -6.52
N LEU A 60 -4.96 9.86 -7.12
CA LEU A 60 -3.81 10.18 -7.96
C LEU A 60 -4.20 10.86 -9.28
N SER A 61 -5.40 10.58 -9.82
CA SER A 61 -5.94 11.29 -10.98
C SER A 61 -6.21 12.76 -10.69
N TYR A 62 -6.75 13.07 -9.50
CA TYR A 62 -6.87 14.45 -9.05
C TYR A 62 -5.50 15.14 -8.97
N LEU A 63 -4.51 14.47 -8.36
CA LEU A 63 -3.16 15.01 -8.24
C LEU A 63 -2.47 15.14 -9.61
N ALA A 64 -2.75 14.24 -10.56
CA ALA A 64 -2.23 14.32 -11.92
C ALA A 64 -2.62 15.63 -12.61
N GLY A 65 -3.87 16.08 -12.44
CA GLY A 65 -4.35 17.35 -12.98
C GLY A 65 -3.88 18.60 -12.22
N ARG A 66 -3.35 18.43 -11.01
CA ARG A 66 -2.89 19.53 -10.13
C ARG A 66 -1.37 19.68 -10.06
N THR A 67 -0.63 18.74 -10.64
CA THR A 67 0.84 18.66 -10.62
C THR A 67 1.38 18.43 -12.03
N SER A 68 2.67 18.71 -12.24
CA SER A 68 3.26 18.70 -13.59
C SER A 68 4.53 17.85 -13.73
N LYS A 69 5.19 17.51 -12.62
CA LYS A 69 6.51 16.88 -12.58
C LYS A 69 6.55 15.68 -11.65
N VAL A 70 5.93 15.78 -10.47
CA VAL A 70 6.02 14.76 -9.43
C VAL A 70 5.46 13.42 -9.94
N LYS A 71 6.16 12.32 -9.68
CA LYS A 71 5.66 10.98 -10.05
C LYS A 71 4.45 10.61 -9.19
N LEU A 72 3.55 9.81 -9.74
CA LEU A 72 2.28 9.43 -9.09
C LEU A 72 2.33 7.94 -8.72
N GLY A 73 2.54 7.68 -7.44
CA GLY A 73 2.80 6.34 -6.91
C GLY A 73 1.58 5.66 -6.32
N ILE A 74 1.31 4.45 -6.76
CA ILE A 74 0.30 3.58 -6.17
C ILE A 74 1.02 2.68 -5.17
N GLY A 75 0.80 2.88 -3.86
CA GLY A 75 1.56 2.21 -2.80
C GLY A 75 0.66 1.54 -1.77
N ALA A 76 -0.11 0.50 -2.12
CA ALA A 76 -0.17 -0.24 -3.38
C ALA A 76 -1.63 -0.50 -3.79
N THR A 77 -1.88 -0.92 -5.03
CA THR A 77 -3.20 -1.43 -5.40
C THR A 77 -3.33 -2.87 -4.94
N ILE A 78 -4.40 -3.18 -4.22
CA ILE A 78 -4.56 -4.50 -3.65
C ILE A 78 -5.35 -5.39 -4.61
N LEU A 79 -4.62 -6.27 -5.28
CA LEU A 79 -5.16 -7.04 -6.40
C LEU A 79 -6.31 -7.99 -6.02
N PRO A 80 -6.32 -8.67 -4.85
CA PRO A 80 -7.36 -9.65 -4.54
C PRO A 80 -8.80 -9.14 -4.58
N TRP A 81 -9.05 -7.86 -4.27
CA TRP A 81 -10.39 -7.26 -4.33
C TRP A 81 -10.59 -6.29 -5.49
N ASN A 82 -9.62 -6.17 -6.39
CA ASN A 82 -9.75 -5.43 -7.63
C ASN A 82 -9.88 -6.37 -8.84
N ASP A 83 -10.56 -5.92 -9.88
CA ASP A 83 -10.56 -6.59 -11.18
C ASP A 83 -9.26 -6.24 -11.93
N PRO A 84 -8.40 -7.22 -12.27
CA PRO A 84 -7.12 -6.95 -12.93
C PRO A 84 -7.28 -6.26 -14.29
N LEU A 85 -8.34 -6.54 -15.06
CA LEU A 85 -8.61 -5.81 -16.31
C LEU A 85 -8.81 -4.32 -16.02
N ARG A 86 -9.62 -4.01 -14.99
CA ARG A 86 -9.90 -2.63 -14.59
C ARG A 86 -8.68 -1.93 -14.01
N VAL A 87 -7.81 -2.65 -13.30
CA VAL A 87 -6.53 -2.11 -12.81
C VAL A 87 -5.65 -1.67 -13.99
N VAL A 88 -5.52 -2.49 -15.03
CA VAL A 88 -4.73 -2.12 -16.22
C VAL A 88 -5.32 -0.91 -16.93
N GLU A 89 -6.65 -0.87 -17.13
CA GLU A 89 -7.32 0.27 -17.77
C GLU A 89 -7.11 1.57 -16.97
N LYS A 90 -7.30 1.53 -15.64
CA LYS A 90 -7.07 2.68 -14.77
C LYS A 90 -5.62 3.15 -14.82
N ALA A 91 -4.66 2.22 -14.77
CA ALA A 91 -3.23 2.53 -14.83
C ALA A 91 -2.82 3.19 -16.15
N ILE A 92 -3.25 2.64 -17.30
CA ILE A 92 -2.96 3.23 -18.62
C ILE A 92 -3.60 4.61 -18.74
N MET A 93 -4.86 4.75 -18.33
CA MET A 93 -5.57 6.03 -18.39
C MET A 93 -4.85 7.10 -17.56
N LEU A 94 -4.48 6.76 -16.31
CA LEU A 94 -3.75 7.68 -15.43
C LEU A 94 -2.36 8.00 -15.98
N ASP A 95 -1.65 7.03 -16.56
CA ASP A 95 -0.34 7.24 -17.16
C ASP A 95 -0.41 8.21 -18.34
N GLN A 96 -1.42 8.06 -19.20
CA GLN A 96 -1.65 8.98 -20.31
C GLN A 96 -2.03 10.38 -19.83
N MET A 97 -2.95 10.49 -18.87
CA MET A 97 -3.37 11.78 -18.30
C MET A 97 -2.23 12.52 -17.61
N SER A 98 -1.31 11.78 -16.99
CA SER A 98 -0.18 12.34 -16.27
C SER A 98 1.07 12.57 -17.14
N GLY A 99 1.09 12.08 -18.38
CA GLY A 99 2.25 12.19 -19.25
C GLY A 99 3.38 11.22 -18.90
N GLY A 100 3.06 10.00 -18.47
CA GLY A 100 4.03 8.94 -18.19
C GLY A 100 4.58 8.94 -16.76
N ARG A 101 3.90 9.60 -15.81
CA ARG A 101 4.42 9.81 -14.44
C ARG A 101 4.03 8.71 -13.45
N VAL A 102 3.29 7.69 -13.87
CA VAL A 102 2.77 6.67 -12.95
C VAL A 102 3.86 5.70 -12.51
N LEU A 103 3.85 5.39 -11.21
CA LEU A 103 4.54 4.28 -10.58
C LEU A 103 3.46 3.35 -10.00
N LEU A 104 3.38 2.11 -10.46
CA LEU A 104 2.32 1.18 -10.07
C LEU A 104 2.87 0.12 -9.11
N GLY A 105 2.54 0.23 -7.83
CA GLY A 105 2.77 -0.82 -6.85
C GLY A 105 1.55 -1.72 -6.70
N MET A 106 1.79 -3.03 -6.61
CA MET A 106 0.78 -4.06 -6.40
C MET A 106 0.96 -4.71 -5.03
N GLY A 107 -0.15 -5.01 -4.36
CA GLY A 107 -0.16 -5.63 -3.05
C GLY A 107 -1.16 -6.77 -2.96
N ARG A 108 -0.93 -7.65 -1.99
CA ARG A 108 -1.84 -8.75 -1.64
C ARG A 108 -2.85 -8.37 -0.57
N GLY A 109 -2.59 -7.32 0.21
CA GLY A 109 -3.39 -6.96 1.38
C GLY A 109 -3.16 -7.91 2.55
N LEU A 110 -3.30 -7.40 3.77
CA LEU A 110 -3.08 -8.15 5.02
C LEU A 110 -4.24 -7.99 6.02
N ALA A 111 -5.13 -7.02 5.81
CA ALA A 111 -6.20 -6.71 6.75
C ALA A 111 -7.35 -7.71 6.61
N LYS A 112 -7.50 -8.59 7.60
CA LYS A 112 -8.59 -9.59 7.63
C LYS A 112 -9.98 -8.94 7.55
N MET A 113 -10.15 -7.79 8.19
CA MET A 113 -11.41 -7.04 8.19
C MET A 113 -11.82 -6.60 6.78
N GLU A 114 -10.87 -6.15 5.95
CA GLU A 114 -11.15 -5.76 4.56
C GLU A 114 -11.55 -6.98 3.71
N TYR A 115 -10.83 -8.11 3.86
CA TYR A 115 -11.21 -9.38 3.22
C TYR A 115 -12.62 -9.84 3.60
N GLU A 116 -12.94 -9.79 4.90
CA GLU A 116 -14.28 -10.13 5.41
C GLU A 116 -15.35 -9.19 4.83
N ALA A 117 -15.09 -7.88 4.77
CA ALA A 117 -16.02 -6.89 4.25
C ALA A 117 -16.26 -7.00 2.73
N PHE A 118 -15.23 -7.36 1.96
CA PHE A 118 -15.37 -7.63 0.52
C PHE A 118 -15.90 -9.04 0.21
N GLY A 119 -16.08 -9.89 1.23
CA GLY A 119 -16.57 -11.25 1.06
C GLY A 119 -15.58 -12.17 0.35
N ILE A 120 -14.27 -11.91 0.47
CA ILE A 120 -13.21 -12.68 -0.15
C ILE A 120 -12.56 -13.57 0.91
N PRO A 121 -12.47 -14.90 0.70
CA PRO A 121 -11.72 -15.77 1.60
C PRO A 121 -10.23 -15.38 1.65
N MET A 122 -9.68 -15.24 2.86
CA MET A 122 -8.29 -14.77 3.04
C MET A 122 -7.25 -15.78 2.52
N ASP A 123 -7.60 -17.06 2.42
CA ASP A 123 -6.77 -18.11 1.80
C ASP A 123 -6.69 -17.96 0.27
N GLU A 124 -7.62 -17.24 -0.36
CA GLU A 124 -7.55 -16.87 -1.78
C GLU A 124 -6.60 -15.68 -2.06
N ALA A 125 -6.07 -15.01 -1.03
CA ALA A 125 -5.21 -13.84 -1.18
C ALA A 125 -4.01 -14.07 -2.11
N ARG A 126 -3.27 -15.16 -1.89
CA ARG A 126 -2.10 -15.51 -2.71
C ARG A 126 -2.47 -15.93 -4.14
N PRO A 127 -3.38 -16.88 -4.39
CA PRO A 127 -3.72 -17.27 -5.76
C PRO A 127 -4.32 -16.11 -6.55
N ARG A 128 -5.17 -15.27 -5.94
CA ARG A 128 -5.69 -14.06 -6.59
C ARG A 128 -4.57 -13.09 -6.97
N PHE A 129 -3.65 -12.80 -6.05
CA PHE A 129 -2.53 -11.91 -6.32
C PHE A 129 -1.66 -12.42 -7.48
N ASN A 130 -1.29 -13.70 -7.46
CA ASN A 130 -0.42 -14.27 -8.49
C ASN A 130 -1.06 -14.19 -9.88
N GLU A 131 -2.32 -14.61 -10.00
CA GLU A 131 -3.06 -14.57 -11.27
C GLU A 131 -3.24 -13.12 -11.75
N ALA A 132 -3.70 -12.23 -10.88
CA ALA A 132 -3.93 -10.83 -11.22
C ALA A 132 -2.64 -10.09 -11.57
N ALA A 133 -1.53 -10.32 -10.87
CA ALA A 133 -0.27 -9.64 -11.13
C ALA A 133 0.26 -9.97 -12.53
N GLU A 134 0.22 -11.24 -12.95
CA GLU A 134 0.61 -11.63 -14.30
C GLU A 134 -0.28 -11.00 -15.37
N MET A 135 -1.60 -10.96 -15.14
CA MET A 135 -2.55 -10.29 -16.04
C MET A 135 -2.24 -8.80 -16.16
N VAL A 136 -1.99 -8.12 -15.03
CA VAL A 136 -1.68 -6.70 -14.99
C VAL A 136 -0.39 -6.39 -15.72
N LEU A 137 0.69 -7.10 -15.42
CA LEU A 137 2.00 -6.90 -16.05
C LEU A 137 1.96 -7.13 -17.56
N ARG A 138 1.27 -8.18 -18.00
CA ARG A 138 1.08 -8.47 -19.41
C ARG A 138 0.27 -7.36 -20.08
N GLY A 139 -0.87 -6.98 -19.51
CA GLY A 139 -1.75 -5.95 -20.04
C GLY A 139 -1.06 -4.59 -20.21
N LEU A 140 -0.25 -4.19 -19.24
CA LEU A 140 0.51 -2.92 -19.30
C LEU A 140 1.59 -2.94 -20.38
N ARG A 141 2.22 -4.09 -20.62
CA ARG A 141 3.30 -4.25 -21.61
C ARG A 141 2.78 -4.44 -23.04
N THR A 142 1.69 -5.19 -23.22
CA THR A 142 1.21 -5.61 -24.55
C THR A 142 -0.01 -4.82 -25.01
N GLY A 143 -0.75 -4.20 -24.09
CA GLY A 143 -2.06 -3.60 -24.38
C GLY A 143 -3.18 -4.62 -24.58
N VAL A 144 -2.97 -5.88 -24.18
CA VAL A 144 -3.96 -6.96 -24.29
C VAL A 144 -4.05 -7.68 -22.95
N VAL A 145 -5.27 -7.86 -22.45
CA VAL A 145 -5.53 -8.60 -21.21
C VAL A 145 -6.31 -9.87 -21.54
N SER A 146 -5.88 -10.97 -20.92
CA SER A 146 -6.55 -12.27 -20.93
C SER A 146 -6.24 -13.00 -19.63
N GLY A 147 -7.10 -13.94 -19.25
CA GLY A 147 -6.95 -14.78 -18.07
C GLY A 147 -7.79 -16.05 -18.22
N ASP A 148 -7.17 -17.20 -18.02
CA ASP A 148 -7.80 -18.52 -18.04
C ASP A 148 -7.79 -19.20 -16.66
N GLY A 149 -7.28 -18.49 -15.66
CA GLY A 149 -7.23 -18.96 -14.29
C GLY A 149 -8.60 -18.92 -13.59
N PRO A 150 -8.71 -19.63 -12.45
CA PRO A 150 -9.97 -19.75 -11.74
C PRO A 150 -10.40 -18.47 -11.01
N MET A 151 -9.48 -17.54 -10.74
CA MET A 151 -9.80 -16.32 -9.97
C MET A 151 -10.36 -15.21 -10.86
N TYR A 152 -9.83 -15.07 -12.09
CA TYR A 152 -10.16 -14.01 -13.02
C TYR A 152 -10.29 -14.51 -14.48
N PRO A 153 -11.33 -15.29 -14.80
CA PRO A 153 -11.62 -15.68 -16.18
C PRO A 153 -11.89 -14.44 -17.05
N GLN A 154 -10.99 -14.17 -18.00
CA GLN A 154 -11.03 -12.97 -18.83
C GLN A 154 -10.72 -13.34 -20.28
N LYS A 155 -11.69 -13.10 -21.17
CA LYS A 155 -11.48 -13.25 -22.61
C LYS A 155 -10.39 -12.30 -23.07
N GLU A 156 -9.57 -12.76 -24.01
CA GLU A 156 -8.59 -11.91 -24.65
C GLU A 156 -9.24 -10.68 -25.25
N ILE A 157 -8.77 -9.51 -24.83
CA ILE A 157 -9.30 -8.23 -25.29
C ILE A 157 -8.17 -7.20 -25.37
N ALA A 158 -8.16 -6.46 -26.48
CA ALA A 158 -7.26 -5.33 -26.66
C ALA A 158 -7.81 -4.09 -25.92
N LEU A 159 -6.93 -3.42 -25.20
CA LEU A 159 -7.26 -2.25 -24.38
C LEU A 159 -7.43 -0.99 -25.20
N ARG A 160 -8.35 -0.14 -24.78
CA ARG A 160 -8.52 1.22 -25.30
C ARG A 160 -8.78 2.18 -24.12
N PRO A 161 -7.86 3.13 -23.83
CA PRO A 161 -6.61 3.37 -24.55
C PRO A 161 -5.60 2.21 -24.43
N ALA A 162 -4.74 2.07 -25.44
CA ALA A 162 -3.59 1.17 -25.38
C ALA A 162 -2.42 1.84 -24.62
N PRO A 163 -1.46 1.08 -24.07
CA PRO A 163 -0.26 1.64 -23.46
C PRO A 163 0.47 2.60 -24.40
N ASN A 164 1.06 3.66 -23.86
CA ASN A 164 1.81 4.62 -24.65
C ASN A 164 3.13 3.97 -25.15
N PRO A 165 3.36 3.83 -26.46
CA PRO A 165 4.56 3.17 -26.98
C PRO A 165 5.85 3.95 -26.68
N ASN A 166 5.76 5.24 -26.34
CA ASN A 166 6.91 6.08 -26.02
C ASN A 166 7.28 6.08 -24.54
N THR A 167 6.52 5.37 -23.69
CA THR A 167 6.72 5.36 -22.24
C THR A 167 6.69 3.93 -21.74
N SER A 168 7.88 3.33 -21.55
CA SER A 168 7.98 1.96 -21.02
C SER A 168 7.46 1.89 -19.58
N TRP A 169 6.82 0.79 -19.23
CA TRP A 169 6.46 0.44 -17.84
C TRP A 169 7.63 -0.16 -17.07
N ASP A 170 8.66 -0.65 -17.75
CA ASP A 170 9.81 -1.25 -17.08
C ASP A 170 10.51 -0.21 -16.19
N GLY A 171 10.82 -0.59 -14.95
CA GLY A 171 11.35 0.32 -13.93
C GLY A 171 10.29 1.12 -13.17
N ARG A 172 9.00 0.96 -13.48
CA ARG A 172 7.87 1.69 -12.85
C ARG A 172 6.82 0.77 -12.23
N LEU A 173 7.13 -0.52 -12.11
CA LEU A 173 6.23 -1.55 -11.62
C LEU A 173 6.81 -2.10 -10.31
N PHE A 174 6.00 -2.13 -9.26
CA PHE A 174 6.44 -2.52 -7.93
C PHE A 174 5.50 -3.58 -7.36
N ALA A 175 6.01 -4.38 -6.43
CA ALA A 175 5.16 -5.25 -5.63
C ALA A 175 5.62 -5.28 -4.17
N ALA A 176 4.64 -5.24 -3.26
CA ALA A 176 4.89 -5.30 -1.83
C ALA A 176 5.39 -6.69 -1.44
N ALA A 177 6.59 -6.76 -0.84
CA ALA A 177 7.17 -7.99 -0.31
C ALA A 177 7.62 -7.75 1.14
N MET A 178 6.92 -8.38 2.08
CA MET A 178 7.14 -8.24 3.53
C MET A 178 7.23 -9.58 4.27
N SER A 179 7.19 -10.70 3.54
CA SER A 179 7.36 -12.04 4.09
C SER A 179 8.32 -12.87 3.24
N PRO A 180 8.97 -13.90 3.82
CA PRO A 180 9.84 -14.82 3.08
C PRO A 180 9.15 -15.43 1.86
N ASP A 181 7.85 -15.71 1.93
CA ASP A 181 7.12 -16.29 0.80
C ASP A 181 6.81 -15.28 -0.32
N SER A 182 6.72 -13.98 0.01
CA SER A 182 6.40 -12.93 -0.98
C SER A 182 7.62 -12.51 -1.81
N VAL A 183 8.82 -12.60 -1.23
CA VAL A 183 10.07 -12.16 -1.88
C VAL A 183 10.36 -12.94 -3.19
N PRO A 184 10.29 -14.29 -3.23
CA PRO A 184 10.48 -15.04 -4.47
C PRO A 184 9.47 -14.67 -5.55
N VAL A 185 8.20 -14.48 -5.18
CA VAL A 185 7.14 -14.11 -6.14
C VAL A 185 7.46 -12.77 -6.81
N VAL A 186 7.88 -11.77 -6.04
CA VAL A 186 8.24 -10.45 -6.59
C VAL A 186 9.47 -10.53 -7.50
N ALA A 187 10.45 -11.37 -7.16
CA ALA A 187 11.61 -11.63 -8.01
C ALA A 187 11.22 -12.31 -9.33
N ASP A 188 10.35 -13.32 -9.29
CA ASP A 188 9.87 -14.06 -10.47
C ASP A 188 9.02 -13.18 -11.41
N LEU A 189 8.23 -12.25 -10.84
CA LEU A 189 7.44 -11.28 -11.62
C LEU A 189 8.32 -10.25 -12.38
N GLY A 190 9.60 -10.11 -12.01
CA GLY A 190 10.52 -9.18 -12.64
C GLY A 190 10.17 -7.71 -12.38
N VAL A 191 9.62 -7.41 -11.20
CA VAL A 191 9.25 -6.06 -10.76
C VAL A 191 10.07 -5.63 -9.54
N GLN A 192 10.09 -4.31 -9.27
CA GLN A 192 10.82 -3.74 -8.16
C GLN A 192 10.15 -4.07 -6.82
N MET A 193 10.96 -4.39 -5.81
CA MET A 193 10.44 -4.63 -4.46
C MET A 193 9.99 -3.34 -3.80
N MET A 194 8.85 -3.40 -3.14
CA MET A 194 8.36 -2.39 -2.20
C MET A 194 8.30 -3.02 -0.81
N THR A 195 8.80 -2.32 0.21
CA THR A 195 8.76 -2.80 1.60
C THR A 195 8.46 -1.68 2.58
N PHE A 196 7.84 -2.02 3.69
CA PHE A 196 7.56 -1.12 4.80
C PHE A 196 8.42 -1.48 6.02
N MET A 197 9.09 -0.47 6.59
CA MET A 197 10.09 -0.64 7.64
C MET A 197 9.44 -0.87 9.02
N GLN A 198 9.03 -2.11 9.28
CA GLN A 198 8.36 -2.51 10.53
C GLN A 198 9.26 -3.26 11.54
N PHE A 199 10.49 -3.55 11.16
CA PHE A 199 11.47 -4.34 11.93
C PHE A 199 12.83 -3.61 11.89
N PRO A 200 13.82 -3.99 12.72
CA PRO A 200 15.17 -3.45 12.63
C PRO A 200 15.74 -3.50 11.20
N PHE A 201 16.50 -2.48 10.84
CA PHE A 201 17.02 -2.30 9.47
C PHE A 201 17.81 -3.50 8.97
N GLU A 202 18.50 -4.22 9.85
CA GLU A 202 19.30 -5.40 9.51
C GLU A 202 18.44 -6.54 8.95
N GLN A 203 17.24 -6.75 9.50
CA GLN A 203 16.31 -7.78 9.03
C GLN A 203 15.75 -7.43 7.65
N HIS A 204 15.44 -6.16 7.43
CA HIS A 204 15.01 -5.68 6.11
C HIS A 204 16.14 -5.73 5.08
N ALA A 205 17.38 -5.44 5.49
CA ALA A 205 18.54 -5.54 4.63
C ALA A 205 18.76 -6.99 4.15
N GLU A 206 18.59 -7.98 5.02
CA GLU A 206 18.62 -9.40 4.65
C GLU A 206 17.55 -9.73 3.59
N ALA A 207 16.30 -9.33 3.82
CA ALA A 207 15.21 -9.55 2.87
C ALA A 207 15.44 -8.87 1.52
N ILE A 208 15.90 -7.61 1.51
CA ILE A 208 16.22 -6.85 0.30
C ILE A 208 17.38 -7.50 -0.47
N ASN A 209 18.43 -7.95 0.23
CA ASN A 209 19.57 -8.59 -0.42
C ASN A 209 19.19 -9.98 -0.98
N GLY A 210 18.36 -10.73 -0.25
CA GLY A 210 17.77 -11.98 -0.73
C GLY A 210 16.94 -11.77 -1.99
N TRP A 211 16.05 -10.77 -1.99
CA TRP A 211 15.28 -10.39 -3.17
C TRP A 211 16.18 -10.04 -4.36
N LYS A 212 17.22 -9.23 -4.17
CA LYS A 212 18.15 -8.87 -5.25
C LYS A 212 18.81 -10.09 -5.89
N GLN A 213 19.19 -11.07 -5.07
CA GLN A 213 19.77 -12.31 -5.57
C GLN A 213 18.76 -13.12 -6.37
N MET A 214 17.57 -13.34 -5.81
CA MET A 214 16.49 -14.08 -6.49
C MET A 214 16.08 -13.41 -7.80
N PHE A 215 16.05 -12.07 -7.83
CA PHE A 215 15.74 -11.32 -9.05
C PHE A 215 16.80 -11.57 -10.12
N ARG A 216 18.10 -11.54 -9.78
CA ARG A 216 19.17 -11.87 -10.74
C ARG A 216 19.03 -13.29 -11.27
N ASP A 217 18.73 -14.23 -10.38
CA ASP A 217 18.60 -15.64 -10.75
C ASP A 217 17.40 -15.88 -11.67
N ALA A 218 16.27 -15.20 -11.43
CA ALA A 218 15.05 -15.34 -12.22
C ALA A 218 15.07 -14.54 -13.53
N GLN A 219 15.61 -13.31 -13.51
CA GLN A 219 15.51 -12.35 -14.62
C GLN A 219 16.81 -12.19 -15.42
N GLY A 220 17.94 -12.69 -14.92
CA GLY A 220 19.25 -12.54 -15.56
C GLY A 220 19.77 -11.10 -15.65
N THR A 221 19.18 -10.17 -14.88
CA THR A 221 19.52 -8.74 -14.88
C THR A 221 19.57 -8.19 -13.46
N GLU A 222 20.21 -7.03 -13.26
CA GLU A 222 20.17 -6.35 -11.96
C GLU A 222 18.81 -5.69 -11.74
N PRO A 223 18.21 -5.83 -10.55
CA PRO A 223 16.99 -5.11 -10.22
C PRO A 223 17.26 -3.61 -10.08
N GLY A 224 16.22 -2.82 -10.33
CA GLY A 224 16.18 -1.41 -9.92
C GLY A 224 16.19 -1.24 -8.39
N PRO A 225 16.31 0.00 -7.89
CA PRO A 225 16.24 0.26 -6.45
C PRO A 225 14.87 -0.15 -5.89
N PRO A 226 14.81 -0.75 -4.68
CA PRO A 226 13.54 -0.99 -4.02
C PRO A 226 12.92 0.34 -3.54
N VAL A 227 11.60 0.33 -3.35
CA VAL A 227 10.90 1.39 -2.61
C VAL A 227 10.85 0.99 -1.15
N ILE A 228 11.39 1.84 -0.28
CA ILE A 228 11.35 1.67 1.16
C ILE A 228 10.41 2.74 1.72
N GLN A 229 9.38 2.29 2.41
CA GLN A 229 8.42 3.15 3.09
C GLN A 229 8.69 3.12 4.60
N ASP A 230 8.72 4.31 5.20
CA ASP A 230 8.90 4.49 6.65
C ASP A 230 8.07 5.69 7.13
N PHE A 231 7.79 5.72 8.43
CA PHE A 231 7.20 6.88 9.07
C PHE A 231 8.29 7.85 9.50
N VAL A 232 8.14 9.13 9.17
CA VAL A 232 9.15 10.15 9.45
C VAL A 232 8.51 11.28 10.26
N ILE A 233 9.15 11.62 11.37
CA ILE A 233 8.85 12.83 12.14
C ILE A 233 10.14 13.64 12.24
N CYS A 234 10.07 14.87 11.75
CA CYS A 234 11.17 15.83 11.80
C CYS A 234 10.83 16.92 12.80
N HIS A 235 11.70 17.14 13.77
CA HIS A 235 11.62 18.25 14.72
C HIS A 235 13.04 18.72 15.06
N GLU A 236 13.20 20.00 15.40
CA GLU A 236 14.52 20.56 15.76
C GLU A 236 15.07 19.98 17.07
N ASP A 237 14.17 19.56 17.97
CA ASP A 237 14.44 18.83 19.21
C ASP A 237 14.17 17.33 19.04
N GLU A 238 15.20 16.51 19.27
CA GLU A 238 15.16 15.06 19.19
C GLU A 238 14.19 14.42 20.21
N GLU A 239 14.11 14.95 21.43
CA GLU A 239 13.21 14.41 22.44
C GLU A 239 11.76 14.60 22.04
N GLU A 240 11.44 15.76 21.46
CA GLU A 240 10.11 16.06 20.95
C GLU A 240 9.75 15.24 19.71
N ALA A 241 10.70 15.06 18.76
CA ALA A 241 10.50 14.14 17.62
C ALA A 241 10.15 12.73 18.11
N ARG A 242 10.89 12.23 19.11
CA ARG A 242 10.68 10.91 19.71
C ARG A 242 9.32 10.84 20.43
N ARG A 243 8.94 11.88 21.18
CA ARG A 243 7.65 11.94 21.87
C ARG A 243 6.49 11.86 20.88
N LEU A 244 6.52 12.69 19.83
CA LEU A 244 5.52 12.69 18.76
C LEU A 244 5.46 11.33 18.03
N ALA A 245 6.62 10.70 17.80
CA ALA A 245 6.69 9.39 17.16
C ALA A 245 5.96 8.33 18.00
N TYR A 246 6.23 8.27 19.30
CA TYR A 246 5.54 7.34 20.19
C TYR A 246 4.04 7.65 20.36
N GLU A 247 3.64 8.91 20.27
CA GLU A 247 2.23 9.31 20.37
C GLU A 247 1.43 8.92 19.11
N HIS A 248 1.96 9.24 17.92
CA HIS A 248 1.20 9.16 16.67
C HIS A 248 1.48 7.89 15.86
N ILE A 249 2.73 7.42 15.83
CA ILE A 249 3.08 6.21 15.05
C ILE A 249 2.58 4.96 15.76
N ASN A 250 2.80 4.82 17.07
CA ASN A 250 2.30 3.64 17.79
C ASN A 250 0.77 3.54 17.76
N ARG A 251 0.05 4.67 17.77
CA ARG A 251 -1.41 4.67 17.64
C ARG A 251 -1.85 4.10 16.29
N SER A 252 -1.10 4.41 15.24
CA SER A 252 -1.28 3.88 13.88
C SER A 252 -0.94 2.39 13.79
N SER A 253 0.24 1.99 14.26
CA SER A 253 0.74 0.61 14.18
C SER A 253 -0.02 -0.37 15.07
N CYS A 254 -0.45 0.04 16.27
CA CYS A 254 -1.23 -0.84 17.15
C CYS A 254 -2.59 -1.18 16.54
N ARG A 255 -3.26 -0.26 15.82
CA ARG A 255 -4.58 -0.54 15.25
C ARG A 255 -4.51 -1.35 13.96
N SER A 256 -3.53 -1.06 13.10
CA SER A 256 -3.29 -1.86 11.88
C SER A 256 -2.83 -3.30 12.19
N SER A 257 -2.17 -3.54 13.33
CA SER A 257 -1.71 -4.87 13.77
C SER A 257 -2.60 -5.57 14.80
N SER A 258 -3.47 -4.84 15.52
CA SER A 258 -4.38 -5.40 16.55
C SER A 258 -5.44 -6.37 16.00
N THR A 259 -5.55 -6.50 14.68
CA THR A 259 -6.32 -7.57 14.03
C THR A 259 -5.68 -8.96 14.13
N THR A 260 -4.53 -9.11 14.81
CA THR A 260 -3.85 -10.40 14.99
C THR A 260 -3.82 -10.95 16.42
N THR A 261 -4.45 -10.30 17.41
CA THR A 261 -4.52 -10.86 18.77
C THR A 261 -5.93 -10.82 19.34
N SER A 262 -6.56 -12.00 19.41
CA SER A 262 -7.64 -12.28 20.36
C SER A 262 -7.20 -11.88 21.78
N PRO A 263 -8.06 -11.28 22.61
CA PRO A 263 -7.69 -10.87 23.96
C PRO A 263 -7.59 -12.10 24.86
N ALA A 264 -6.47 -12.81 24.81
CA ALA A 264 -6.14 -13.85 25.76
C ALA A 264 -5.09 -13.33 26.75
N SER A 265 -5.56 -13.20 27.99
CA SER A 265 -4.79 -13.24 29.24
C SER A 265 -3.75 -12.15 29.51
N THR A 266 -4.21 -11.01 30.01
CA THR A 266 -3.59 -10.37 31.19
C THR A 266 -4.67 -9.59 31.94
N GLY A 267 -5.09 -10.09 33.10
CA GLY A 267 -6.17 -9.45 33.85
C GLY A 267 -6.38 -10.10 35.21
N VAL A 268 -5.40 -9.92 36.09
CA VAL A 268 -5.58 -10.01 37.55
C VAL A 268 -6.87 -9.28 37.91
N ARG A 269 -7.89 -10.03 38.38
CA ARG A 269 -9.13 -9.41 38.88
C ARG A 269 -8.81 -8.61 40.15
N PRO A 270 -9.20 -7.33 40.26
CA PRO A 270 -9.20 -6.66 41.55
C PRO A 270 -10.26 -7.32 42.43
N ARG A 271 -9.84 -7.77 43.62
CA ARG A 271 -10.70 -8.36 44.64
C ARG A 271 -11.62 -7.26 45.18
N ALA A 272 -12.88 -7.24 44.74
CA ALA A 272 -13.89 -6.34 45.31
C ALA A 272 -14.18 -6.74 46.77
N THR A 273 -13.73 -5.93 47.71
CA THR A 273 -14.14 -6.00 49.12
C THR A 273 -15.61 -5.58 49.23
N ARG A 274 -16.49 -6.52 49.59
CA ARG A 274 -17.88 -6.24 49.97
C ARG A 274 -17.91 -5.47 51.31
N PRO A 275 -18.68 -4.37 51.44
CA PRO A 275 -19.00 -3.83 52.75
C PRO A 275 -20.11 -4.67 53.40
N THR A 276 -19.88 -5.05 54.65
CA THR A 276 -20.83 -5.68 55.55
C THR A 276 -21.97 -4.72 55.88
N ARG A 277 -23.20 -5.06 55.48
CA ARG A 277 -24.41 -4.37 55.94
C ARG A 277 -25.14 -5.26 56.95
N ARG A 278 -25.09 -4.86 58.21
CA ARG A 278 -25.95 -5.37 59.30
C ARG A 278 -27.38 -4.83 59.10
N ALA A 279 -28.38 -5.71 59.22
CA ALA A 279 -29.76 -5.41 59.61
C ALA A 279 -30.24 -6.61 60.44
N ARG A 280 -30.48 -6.45 61.75
CA ARG A 280 -31.81 -6.17 62.35
C ARG A 280 -32.88 -7.15 61.86
N THR A 281 -33.04 -8.24 62.60
CA THR A 281 -34.17 -8.56 63.50
C THR A 281 -33.69 -9.60 64.50
#